data_AF-A0A7C4HC64-F1
#
_entry.id   AF-A0A7C4HC64-F1
#
_cell.length_a   1.000
_cell.length_b   1.000
_cell.length_c   1.000
_cell.angle_alpha   90.00
_cell.angle_beta   90.00
_cell.angle_gamma   90.00
#
_symmetry.space_group_name_H-M   'P 1'
#
loop_
_entity.id
_entity.type
_entity.pdbx_description
1 polymer ?
#
loop_
_entity_poly.entity_id
_entity_poly.type
_entity_poly.pdbx_seq_one_letter_code
_entity_poly.pdbx_strand_id
1 'polypeptide(L)'
;MLTQCLCIIPPEEEDTIKSIKEYFSKDAKEVVAINPNEYEKIESFKEIKKNKGMKFCLCLVEMADYLVFQRYKMAEGFKKFLKEYMDEESSGEEKVRKEMHKLRELMKKEKIVTPGVAEEVNHALENDMLVYEITESGVEEFREEKLKSDIPPPLEDTLYNTLKRLIDAFKAKKLNSIEPPFWWLSN
;
A
#
# COMPACT_ATOMS: atom_id res chain seq x y z
N MET A 1 19.90 22.62 7.00
CA MET A 1 19.16 22.10 5.84
C MET A 1 17.84 21.56 6.36
N LEU A 2 16.76 21.80 5.62
CA LEU A 2 15.49 21.10 5.82
C LEU A 2 15.71 19.69 5.25
N THR A 3 15.21 18.67 5.94
CA THR A 3 15.31 17.30 5.47
C THR A 3 13.90 16.81 5.15
N GLN A 4 13.62 16.44 3.90
CA GLN A 4 12.28 16.03 3.49
C GLN A 4 12.22 14.50 3.38
N CYS A 5 11.23 13.90 4.07
CA CYS A 5 11.10 12.46 4.26
C CYS A 5 9.77 11.96 3.71
N LEU A 6 9.74 11.44 2.49
CA LEU A 6 8.47 10.92 1.97
C LEU A 6 8.11 9.59 2.63
N CYS A 7 6.91 9.50 3.19
CA CYS A 7 6.49 8.35 4.01
C CYS A 7 5.30 7.63 3.37
N ILE A 8 5.56 6.51 2.70
CA ILE A 8 4.50 5.69 2.10
C ILE A 8 3.97 4.74 3.18
N ILE A 9 2.99 5.22 3.94
CA ILE A 9 2.40 4.48 5.07
C ILE A 9 0.92 4.18 4.78
N PRO A 10 0.44 2.94 5.00
CA PRO A 10 -0.98 2.66 5.05
C PRO A 10 -1.71 3.55 6.08
N PRO A 11 -2.99 3.88 5.88
CA PRO A 11 -3.72 4.89 6.67
C PRO A 11 -4.00 4.54 8.15
N GLU A 12 -3.46 3.44 8.68
CA GLU A 12 -3.86 2.91 9.99
C GLU A 12 -2.74 2.92 11.05
N GLU A 13 -1.65 3.66 10.84
CA GLU A 13 -0.55 3.69 11.82
C GLU A 13 -0.09 5.11 12.17
N GLU A 14 -0.88 5.84 12.98
CA GLU A 14 -0.47 7.13 13.57
C GLU A 14 0.83 6.99 14.41
N ASP A 15 1.02 5.85 15.07
CA ASP A 15 2.25 5.51 15.79
C ASP A 15 3.47 5.44 14.86
N THR A 16 3.26 5.09 13.59
CA THR A 16 4.33 4.93 12.61
C THR A 16 4.90 6.27 12.16
N ILE A 17 4.06 7.30 11.99
CA ILE A 17 4.55 8.68 11.75
C ILE A 17 5.36 9.18 12.95
N LYS A 18 4.94 8.83 14.17
CA LYS A 18 5.66 9.21 15.39
C LYS A 18 7.02 8.51 15.47
N SER A 19 7.11 7.21 15.17
CA SER A 19 8.38 6.48 15.15
C SER A 19 9.36 7.02 14.11
N ILE A 20 8.88 7.42 12.92
CA ILE A 20 9.72 8.07 11.90
C ILE A 20 10.25 9.40 12.40
N LYS A 21 9.37 10.26 12.95
CA LYS A 21 9.78 11.55 13.50
C LYS A 21 10.78 11.37 14.65
N GLU A 22 10.58 10.42 15.55
CA GLU A 22 11.51 10.13 16.66
C GLU A 22 12.87 9.63 16.16
N TYR A 23 12.90 8.81 15.11
CA TYR A 23 14.13 8.29 14.53
C TYR A 23 14.94 9.40 13.84
N PHE A 24 14.30 10.16 12.95
CA PHE A 24 14.99 11.18 12.15
C PHE A 24 15.15 12.53 12.88
N SER A 25 14.39 12.83 13.94
CA SER A 25 14.53 14.10 14.69
C SER A 25 15.88 14.28 15.40
N LYS A 26 16.69 13.22 15.51
CA LYS A 26 18.06 13.31 16.00
C LYS A 26 19.00 13.98 15.00
N ASP A 27 18.72 13.83 13.70
CA ASP A 27 19.61 14.23 12.60
C ASP A 27 18.96 15.21 11.59
N ALA A 28 17.63 15.38 11.65
CA ALA A 28 16.84 16.22 10.77
C ALA A 28 16.10 17.33 11.52
N LYS A 29 16.16 18.56 11.00
CA LYS A 29 15.48 19.74 11.58
C LYS A 29 13.95 19.69 11.45
N GLU A 30 13.46 18.97 10.46
CA GLU A 30 12.04 18.77 10.16
C GLU A 30 11.89 17.45 9.39
N VAL A 31 10.78 16.74 9.56
CA VAL A 31 10.48 15.45 8.89
C VAL A 31 9.05 15.52 8.38
N VAL A 32 8.88 15.63 7.07
CA VAL A 32 7.57 15.80 6.41
C VAL A 32 7.06 14.46 5.88
N ALA A 33 6.42 13.67 6.74
CA ALA A 33 5.77 12.42 6.35
C ALA A 33 4.48 12.69 5.56
N ILE A 34 4.46 12.43 4.26
CA ILE A 34 3.25 12.59 3.42
C ILE A 34 2.59 11.23 3.19
N ASN A 35 1.41 11.01 3.78
CA ASN A 35 0.64 9.79 3.54
C ASN A 35 0.06 9.80 2.11
N PRO A 36 0.13 8.71 1.34
CA PRO A 36 -0.44 8.68 0.00
C PRO A 36 -1.93 8.98 -0.10
N ASN A 37 -2.72 8.73 0.95
CA ASN A 37 -4.14 9.11 1.00
C ASN A 37 -4.33 10.61 1.30
N GLU A 38 -3.31 11.28 1.81
CA GLU A 38 -3.29 12.73 1.94
C GLU A 38 -2.95 13.41 0.63
N TYR A 39 -2.39 12.70 -0.36
CA TYR A 39 -2.25 13.25 -1.72
C TYR A 39 -3.61 13.74 -2.23
N GLU A 40 -4.70 12.99 -2.05
CA GLU A 40 -6.06 13.42 -2.43
C GLU A 40 -6.56 14.69 -1.72
N LYS A 41 -5.92 15.08 -0.60
CA LYS A 41 -6.23 16.33 0.11
C LYS A 41 -5.40 17.52 -0.40
N ILE A 42 -4.28 17.28 -1.08
CA ILE A 42 -3.45 18.33 -1.69
C ILE A 42 -4.19 18.87 -2.92
N GLU A 43 -4.45 20.17 -2.94
CA GLU A 43 -5.26 20.83 -3.98
C GLU A 43 -4.69 20.61 -5.39
N SER A 44 -3.36 20.65 -5.52
CA SER A 44 -2.67 20.34 -6.78
C SER A 44 -2.84 18.89 -7.24
N PHE A 45 -3.09 17.94 -6.33
CA PHE A 45 -3.34 16.53 -6.68
C PHE A 45 -4.78 16.31 -7.13
N LYS A 46 -5.76 17.05 -6.58
CA LYS A 46 -7.17 16.97 -7.00
C LYS A 46 -7.35 17.37 -8.47
N GLU A 47 -6.54 18.30 -8.96
CA GLU A 47 -6.53 18.74 -10.36
C GLU A 47 -5.87 17.72 -11.31
N ILE A 48 -5.04 16.84 -10.76
CA ILE A 48 -4.29 15.83 -11.49
C ILE A 48 -5.16 14.56 -11.59
N LYS A 49 -5.84 14.37 -12.75
CA LYS A 49 -6.63 13.15 -13.04
C LYS A 49 -5.90 11.88 -12.57
N LYS A 50 -6.63 10.94 -11.95
CA LYS A 50 -6.18 9.65 -11.36
C LYS A 50 -5.00 8.93 -12.06
N ASN A 51 -4.91 8.95 -13.39
CA ASN A 51 -3.80 8.37 -14.17
C ASN A 51 -2.45 9.11 -14.04
N LYS A 52 -2.45 10.32 -13.52
CA LYS A 52 -1.26 11.11 -13.21
C LYS A 52 -0.89 11.05 -11.72
N GLY A 53 -1.66 10.33 -10.89
CA GLY A 53 -1.42 10.19 -9.46
C GLY A 53 -0.07 9.54 -9.17
N MET A 54 0.25 8.43 -9.85
CA MET A 54 1.56 7.77 -9.72
C MET A 54 2.71 8.69 -10.15
N LYS A 55 2.57 9.36 -11.29
CA LYS A 55 3.56 10.34 -11.76
C LYS A 55 3.82 11.43 -10.73
N PHE A 56 2.78 11.91 -10.05
CA PHE A 56 2.91 12.88 -8.97
C PHE A 56 3.63 12.28 -7.75
N CYS A 57 3.31 11.04 -7.35
CA CYS A 57 4.03 10.35 -6.29
C CYS A 57 5.53 10.24 -6.60
N LEU A 58 5.90 9.85 -7.83
CA LEU A 58 7.30 9.75 -8.25
C LEU A 58 7.99 11.13 -8.22
N CYS A 59 7.31 12.20 -8.63
CA CYS A 59 7.85 13.56 -8.49
C CYS A 59 8.07 13.95 -7.01
N LEU A 60 7.21 13.49 -6.08
CA LEU A 60 7.44 13.72 -4.65
C LEU A 60 8.63 12.92 -4.12
N VAL A 61 8.84 11.70 -4.62
CA VAL A 61 10.02 10.87 -4.30
C VAL A 61 11.30 11.62 -4.72
N GLU A 62 11.32 12.19 -5.93
CA GLU A 62 12.46 12.95 -6.47
C GLU A 62 12.78 14.24 -5.69
N MET A 63 11.81 14.78 -4.95
CA MET A 63 12.00 15.98 -4.13
C MET A 63 12.43 15.67 -2.68
N ALA A 64 12.40 14.40 -2.28
CA ALA A 64 12.76 13.97 -0.93
C ALA A 64 14.27 13.66 -0.81
N ASP A 65 14.80 13.75 0.41
CA ASP A 65 16.19 13.34 0.69
C ASP A 65 16.29 11.82 0.94
N TYR A 66 15.20 11.21 1.41
CA TYR A 66 15.06 9.77 1.62
C TYR A 66 13.60 9.32 1.54
N LEU A 67 13.42 8.05 1.20
CA LEU A 67 12.13 7.37 1.22
C LEU A 67 12.01 6.51 2.48
N VAL A 68 10.85 6.57 3.13
CA VAL A 68 10.47 5.61 4.15
C VAL A 68 9.20 4.92 3.73
N PHE A 69 9.18 3.59 3.75
CA PHE A 69 8.00 2.82 3.42
C PHE A 69 7.67 1.80 4.52
N GLN A 70 6.44 1.32 4.50
CA GLN A 70 6.02 0.21 5.35
C GLN A 70 5.23 -0.81 4.52
N ARG A 71 5.50 -2.09 4.76
CA ARG A 71 4.67 -3.17 4.20
C ARG A 71 3.31 -3.19 4.90
N TYR A 72 2.24 -3.36 4.15
CA TYR A 72 0.89 -3.41 4.73
C TYR A 72 0.72 -4.68 5.57
N LYS A 73 0.59 -4.52 6.88
CA LYS A 73 0.28 -5.61 7.81
C LYS A 73 -1.21 -5.93 7.71
N MET A 74 -1.54 -7.17 7.35
CA MET A 74 -2.95 -7.58 7.32
C MET A 74 -3.45 -7.79 8.74
N ALA A 75 -4.28 -6.86 9.23
CA ALA A 75 -4.94 -6.99 10.52
C ALA A 75 -5.75 -8.31 10.60
N GLU A 76 -5.72 -8.99 11.74
CA GLU A 76 -6.46 -10.25 11.93
C GLU A 76 -7.97 -10.09 11.69
N GLY A 77 -8.54 -8.93 12.06
CA GLY A 77 -9.93 -8.59 11.75
C GLY A 77 -10.20 -8.54 10.25
N PHE A 78 -9.25 -8.03 9.47
CA PHE A 78 -9.36 -8.00 8.01
C PHE A 78 -9.15 -9.39 7.39
N LYS A 79 -8.24 -10.21 7.92
CA LYS A 79 -8.12 -11.62 7.48
C LYS A 79 -9.39 -12.42 7.72
N LYS A 80 -10.03 -12.22 8.89
CA LYS A 80 -11.31 -12.85 9.20
C LYS A 80 -12.40 -12.38 8.22
N PHE A 81 -12.46 -11.08 7.96
CA PHE A 81 -13.36 -10.49 6.97
C PHE A 81 -13.18 -11.10 5.57
N LEU A 82 -11.94 -11.24 5.10
CA LEU A 82 -11.64 -11.87 3.82
C LEU A 82 -12.03 -13.35 3.79
N LYS A 83 -11.89 -14.06 4.91
CA LYS A 83 -12.31 -15.46 5.02
C LYS A 83 -13.83 -15.60 4.89
N GLU A 84 -14.59 -14.78 5.62
CA GLU A 84 -16.06 -14.73 5.52
C GLU A 84 -16.48 -14.44 4.08
N TYR A 85 -15.85 -13.46 3.43
CA TYR A 85 -16.07 -13.12 2.02
C TYR A 85 -15.80 -14.29 1.06
N MET A 86 -14.76 -15.10 1.31
CA MET A 86 -14.43 -16.24 0.43
C MET A 86 -15.27 -17.49 0.70
N ASP A 87 -15.73 -17.71 1.93
CA ASP A 87 -16.55 -18.87 2.29
C ASP A 87 -17.97 -18.78 1.69
N GLU A 88 -18.45 -17.57 1.36
CA GLU A 88 -19.72 -17.32 0.69
C GLU A 88 -19.77 -17.78 -0.78
N GLU A 89 -18.63 -18.07 -1.42
CA GLU A 89 -18.58 -18.62 -2.79
C GLU A 89 -17.68 -19.85 -2.89
N SER A 90 -18.32 -21.02 -2.90
CA SER A 90 -17.67 -22.31 -3.10
C SER A 90 -17.92 -22.90 -4.50
N SER A 91 -18.62 -22.17 -5.39
CA SER A 91 -19.11 -22.71 -6.67
C SER A 91 -18.76 -21.91 -7.92
N GLY A 92 -18.14 -20.73 -7.79
CA GLY A 92 -17.84 -19.84 -8.91
C GLY A 92 -17.00 -20.43 -10.05
N GLU A 93 -17.04 -19.75 -11.20
CA GLU A 93 -16.29 -20.07 -12.42
C GLU A 93 -14.78 -20.19 -12.19
N GLU A 94 -14.07 -20.87 -13.08
CA GLU A 94 -12.61 -21.10 -13.00
C GLU A 94 -11.80 -19.80 -12.80
N LYS A 95 -12.24 -18.69 -13.41
CA LYS A 95 -11.62 -17.37 -13.24
C LYS A 95 -11.73 -16.87 -11.81
N VAL A 96 -12.90 -17.00 -11.19
CA VAL A 96 -13.15 -16.64 -9.78
C VAL A 96 -12.32 -17.54 -8.85
N ARG A 97 -12.24 -18.84 -9.13
CA ARG A 97 -11.44 -19.79 -8.33
C ARG A 97 -9.95 -19.44 -8.33
N LYS A 98 -9.40 -19.01 -9.48
CA LYS A 98 -8.00 -18.57 -9.58
C LYS A 98 -7.75 -17.32 -8.75
N GLU A 99 -8.63 -16.33 -8.80
CA GLU A 99 -8.46 -15.09 -8.01
C GLU A 99 -8.66 -15.33 -6.51
N MET A 100 -9.60 -16.19 -6.12
CA MET A 100 -9.73 -16.66 -4.74
C MET A 100 -8.49 -17.39 -4.24
N HIS A 101 -7.88 -18.24 -5.07
CA HIS A 101 -6.64 -18.90 -4.73
C HIS A 101 -5.52 -17.87 -4.49
N LYS A 102 -5.36 -16.88 -5.37
CA LYS A 102 -4.37 -15.82 -5.19
C LYS A 102 -4.61 -15.02 -3.90
N LEU A 103 -5.86 -14.68 -3.61
CA LEU A 103 -6.23 -13.99 -2.37
C LEU A 103 -5.90 -14.83 -1.13
N ARG A 104 -6.17 -16.15 -1.16
CA ARG A 104 -5.77 -17.07 -0.08
C ARG A 104 -4.25 -17.11 0.12
N GLU A 105 -3.47 -17.14 -0.95
CA GLU A 105 -2.00 -17.08 -0.84
C GLU A 105 -1.52 -15.75 -0.25
N LEU A 106 -2.14 -14.62 -0.62
CA LEU A 106 -1.84 -13.32 -0.02
C LEU A 106 -2.13 -13.32 1.49
N MET A 107 -3.27 -13.90 1.92
CA MET A 107 -3.66 -13.94 3.34
C MET A 107 -2.73 -14.78 4.23
N LYS A 108 -1.93 -15.68 3.66
CA LYS A 108 -0.90 -16.41 4.40
C LYS A 108 0.29 -15.52 4.79
N LYS A 109 0.47 -14.39 4.09
CA LYS A 109 1.54 -13.43 4.38
C LYS A 109 1.13 -12.55 5.53
N GLU A 110 2.07 -12.26 6.42
CA GLU A 110 1.86 -11.34 7.53
C GLU A 110 1.81 -9.89 7.06
N LYS A 111 2.72 -9.54 6.14
CA LYS A 111 2.84 -8.22 5.53
C LYS A 111 2.90 -8.36 4.01
N ILE A 112 2.33 -7.40 3.30
CA ILE A 112 2.32 -7.37 1.83
C ILE A 112 2.79 -6.04 1.26
N VAL A 113 3.40 -6.10 0.08
CA VAL A 113 3.84 -4.96 -0.74
C VAL A 113 2.90 -4.81 -1.92
N THR A 114 2.22 -3.67 -2.00
CA THR A 114 1.37 -3.35 -3.16
C THR A 114 2.21 -2.88 -4.36
N PRO A 115 1.68 -2.94 -5.59
CA PRO A 115 2.43 -2.54 -6.78
C PRO A 115 2.90 -1.09 -6.72
N GLY A 116 2.07 -0.17 -6.21
CA GLY A 116 2.43 1.24 -6.09
C GLY A 116 3.58 1.49 -5.11
N VAL A 117 3.57 0.81 -3.95
CA VAL A 117 4.69 0.89 -2.99
C VAL A 117 5.97 0.36 -3.61
N ALA A 118 5.91 -0.78 -4.32
CA ALA A 118 7.06 -1.32 -5.01
C ALA A 118 7.58 -0.37 -6.10
N GLU A 119 6.70 0.27 -6.86
CA GLU A 119 7.06 1.23 -7.90
C GLU A 119 7.76 2.46 -7.32
N GLU A 120 7.20 3.07 -6.27
CA GLU A 120 7.78 4.24 -5.59
C GLU A 120 9.14 3.92 -4.94
N VAL A 121 9.26 2.75 -4.28
CA VAL A 121 10.52 2.29 -3.68
C VAL A 121 11.58 2.00 -4.74
N ASN A 122 11.21 1.32 -5.81
CA ASN A 122 12.17 1.01 -6.87
C ASN A 122 12.62 2.27 -7.60
N HIS A 123 11.74 3.25 -7.81
CA HIS A 123 12.12 4.55 -8.36
C HIS A 123 13.13 5.28 -7.46
N ALA A 124 12.94 5.24 -6.13
CA ALA A 124 13.91 5.79 -5.20
C ALA A 124 15.29 5.12 -5.31
N LEU A 125 15.32 3.79 -5.34
CA LEU A 125 16.57 3.02 -5.47
C LEU A 125 17.27 3.27 -6.81
N GLU A 126 16.51 3.36 -7.90
CA GLU A 126 17.03 3.67 -9.25
C GLU A 126 17.65 5.08 -9.35
N ASN A 127 17.30 5.99 -8.43
CA ASN A 127 17.85 7.34 -8.33
C ASN A 127 18.90 7.47 -7.20
N ASP A 128 19.48 6.36 -6.74
CA ASP A 128 20.49 6.32 -5.67
C ASP A 128 20.05 6.97 -4.35
N MET A 129 18.75 7.00 -4.07
CA MET A 129 18.21 7.57 -2.83
C MET A 129 18.27 6.56 -1.68
N LEU A 130 18.51 7.04 -0.46
CA LEU A 130 18.41 6.22 0.75
C LEU A 130 16.95 5.83 1.00
N VAL A 131 16.72 4.53 1.16
CA VAL A 131 15.39 3.96 1.43
C VAL A 131 15.41 3.28 2.79
N TYR A 132 14.35 3.47 3.56
CA TYR A 132 14.16 2.85 4.87
C TYR A 132 12.83 2.09 4.92
N GLU A 133 12.83 0.94 5.59
CA GLU A 133 11.62 0.16 5.89
C GLU A 133 11.27 0.31 7.38
N ILE A 134 9.98 0.45 7.66
CA ILE A 134 9.46 0.38 9.02
C ILE A 134 9.08 -1.06 9.33
N THR A 135 9.78 -1.62 10.31
CA THR A 135 9.61 -2.98 10.81
C THR A 135 9.05 -2.96 12.24
N GLU A 136 8.85 -4.13 12.84
CA GLU A 136 8.44 -4.20 14.25
C GLU A 136 9.58 -3.83 15.22
N SER A 137 10.83 -3.90 14.75
CA SER A 137 12.03 -3.50 15.49
C SER A 137 12.33 -2.00 15.37
N GLY A 138 11.71 -1.28 14.43
CA GLY A 138 11.88 0.16 14.23
C GLY A 138 12.08 0.55 12.76
N VAL A 139 12.86 1.60 12.52
CA VAL A 139 13.22 2.06 11.17
C VAL A 139 14.58 1.46 10.80
N GLU A 140 14.64 0.73 9.69
CA GLU A 140 15.84 0.06 9.21
C GLU A 140 16.16 0.47 7.77
N GLU A 141 17.44 0.60 7.42
CA GLU A 141 17.87 0.86 6.06
C GLU A 141 17.52 -0.32 5.14
N PHE A 142 16.82 -0.05 4.05
CA PHE A 142 16.47 -1.06 3.05
C PHE A 142 17.65 -1.26 2.09
N ARG A 143 18.26 -2.44 2.14
CA ARG A 143 19.51 -2.75 1.43
C ARG A 143 19.36 -3.65 0.22
N GLU A 144 18.14 -4.04 -0.12
CA GLU A 144 17.91 -4.85 -1.32
C GLU A 144 17.94 -3.96 -2.57
N GLU A 145 18.41 -4.51 -3.69
CA GLU A 145 18.47 -3.79 -4.97
C GLU A 145 17.07 -3.45 -5.53
N LYS A 146 16.04 -4.20 -5.13
CA LYS A 146 14.69 -4.03 -5.65
C LYS A 146 13.64 -4.60 -4.71
N LEU A 147 12.57 -3.84 -4.47
CA LEU A 147 11.38 -4.32 -3.79
C LEU A 147 10.41 -4.99 -4.77
N LYS A 148 10.06 -6.25 -4.50
CA LYS A 148 9.06 -6.99 -5.29
C LYS A 148 7.67 -6.78 -4.71
N SER A 149 6.69 -6.52 -5.58
CA SER A 149 5.29 -6.54 -5.16
C SER A 149 4.79 -7.97 -4.95
N ASP A 150 3.95 -8.15 -3.93
CA ASP A 150 3.24 -9.39 -3.69
C ASP A 150 2.01 -9.57 -4.59
N ILE A 151 1.61 -8.50 -5.29
CA ILE A 151 0.49 -8.47 -6.23
C ILE A 151 1.08 -8.27 -7.63
N PRO A 152 0.87 -9.19 -8.57
CA PRO A 152 1.47 -9.08 -9.89
C PRO A 152 0.90 -7.88 -10.67
N PRO A 153 1.73 -7.18 -11.48
CA PRO A 153 1.23 -6.20 -12.46
C PRO A 153 0.50 -6.91 -13.62
N PRO A 154 -0.37 -6.22 -14.38
CA PRO A 154 -0.59 -4.76 -14.44
C PRO A 154 -1.54 -4.17 -13.38
N LEU A 155 -1.56 -2.85 -13.18
CA LEU A 155 -2.49 -2.13 -12.24
C LEU A 155 -3.99 -2.32 -12.56
N GLU A 156 -4.32 -2.85 -13.73
CA GLU A 156 -5.65 -3.35 -14.08
C GLU A 156 -5.94 -4.73 -13.47
N ASP A 157 -5.02 -5.28 -12.67
CA ASP A 157 -5.18 -6.58 -12.02
C ASP A 157 -6.44 -6.53 -11.17
N THR A 158 -7.27 -7.52 -11.46
CA THR A 158 -8.47 -7.81 -10.74
C THR A 158 -8.18 -7.94 -9.25
N LEU A 159 -7.08 -8.60 -8.88
CA LEU A 159 -6.77 -8.89 -7.48
C LEU A 159 -6.54 -7.62 -6.68
N TYR A 160 -5.80 -6.65 -7.23
CA TYR A 160 -5.56 -5.36 -6.58
C TYR A 160 -6.87 -4.57 -6.40
N ASN A 161 -7.70 -4.52 -7.45
CA ASN A 161 -8.99 -3.83 -7.40
C ASN A 161 -9.97 -4.49 -6.42
N THR A 162 -9.98 -5.83 -6.36
CA THR A 162 -10.75 -6.59 -5.38
C THR A 162 -10.27 -6.29 -3.97
N LEU A 163 -8.96 -6.37 -3.72
CA LEU A 163 -8.39 -6.10 -2.41
C LEU A 163 -8.69 -4.67 -1.95
N LYS A 164 -8.57 -3.68 -2.85
CA LYS A 164 -8.92 -2.28 -2.57
C LYS A 164 -10.38 -2.13 -2.16
N ARG A 165 -11.32 -2.70 -2.93
CA ARG A 165 -12.76 -2.68 -2.59
C ARG A 165 -13.05 -3.34 -1.25
N LEU A 166 -12.39 -4.46 -0.96
CA LEU A 166 -12.53 -5.19 0.31
C LEU A 166 -12.00 -4.38 1.49
N ILE A 167 -10.86 -3.69 1.33
CA ILE A 167 -10.31 -2.78 2.33
C ILE A 167 -11.30 -1.62 2.59
N ASP A 168 -11.83 -0.99 1.54
CA ASP A 168 -12.76 0.14 1.67
C ASP A 168 -14.05 -0.26 2.40
N ALA A 169 -14.59 -1.43 2.08
CA ALA A 169 -15.80 -1.94 2.73
C ALA A 169 -15.55 -2.48 4.15
N PHE A 170 -14.37 -3.03 4.44
CA PHE A 170 -13.93 -3.35 5.80
C PHE A 170 -13.89 -2.08 6.66
N LYS A 171 -13.25 -1.01 6.16
CA LYS A 171 -13.21 0.30 6.84
C LYS A 171 -14.60 0.90 7.06
N ALA A 172 -15.48 0.75 6.07
CA ALA A 172 -16.86 1.22 6.17
C ALA A 172 -17.74 0.34 7.09
N LYS A 173 -17.27 -0.83 7.54
CA LYS A 173 -18.06 -1.85 8.25
C LYS A 173 -19.33 -2.26 7.47
N LYS A 174 -19.28 -2.24 6.14
CA LYS A 174 -20.44 -2.51 5.26
C LYS A 174 -20.24 -3.78 4.43
N LEU A 175 -20.14 -4.92 5.12
CA LEU A 175 -19.93 -6.24 4.51
C LEU A 175 -21.02 -6.57 3.47
N ASN A 176 -22.28 -6.33 3.83
CA ASN A 176 -23.45 -6.58 2.97
C ASN A 176 -23.55 -5.67 1.74
N SER A 177 -22.66 -4.69 1.59
CA SER A 177 -22.63 -3.80 0.41
C SER A 177 -21.63 -4.26 -0.65
N ILE A 178 -20.79 -5.25 -0.33
CA ILE A 178 -19.97 -5.91 -1.33
C ILE A 178 -20.85 -6.97 -1.98
N GLU A 179 -21.23 -6.73 -3.23
CA GLU A 179 -21.81 -7.78 -4.07
C GLU A 179 -20.91 -9.04 -4.08
N PRO A 180 -21.51 -10.24 -4.25
CA PRO A 180 -20.84 -11.52 -4.03
C PRO A 180 -19.54 -11.70 -4.83
N PRO A 181 -18.66 -12.63 -4.40
CA PRO A 181 -17.25 -12.56 -4.74
C PRO A 181 -16.94 -12.46 -6.22
N PHE A 182 -16.21 -11.40 -6.58
CA PHE A 182 -15.71 -11.19 -7.93
C PHE A 182 -16.78 -11.24 -9.04
N TRP A 183 -18.05 -10.94 -8.77
CA TRP A 183 -19.11 -10.92 -9.80
C TRP A 183 -18.77 -10.03 -11.01
N TRP A 184 -17.99 -8.96 -10.78
CA TRP A 184 -17.46 -8.09 -11.84
C TRP A 184 -16.41 -8.77 -12.74
N LEU A 185 -15.94 -9.96 -12.40
CA LEU A 185 -15.09 -10.79 -13.25
C LEU A 185 -15.85 -11.72 -14.18
N SER A 186 -17.09 -12.02 -13.86
CA SER A 186 -17.95 -12.92 -14.62
C SER A 186 -18.63 -12.22 -15.81
N ASN A 187 -18.43 -10.90 -15.96
CA ASN A 187 -18.90 -10.08 -17.08
C ASN A 187 -17.79 -9.84 -18.13
#